data_AF-A0A7S4NMP9-F1
#
_entry.id   AF-A0A7S4NMP9-F1
#
_cell.length_a   1.000
_cell.length_b   1.000
_cell.length_c   1.000
_cell.angle_alpha   90.00
_cell.angle_beta   90.00
_cell.angle_gamma   90.00
#
_symmetry.space_group_name_H-M   'P 1'
#
loop_
_entity.id
_entity.type
_entity.pdbx_description
1 polymer ?
#
loop_
_entity_poly.entity_id
_entity_poly.type
_entity_poly.pdbx_seq_one_letter_code
_entity_poly.pdbx_strand_id
1 'polypeptide(L)'
;LPYGVQPVPIFTERKDGDGVVFGYLNCRRLDILQRQLRDHEKWRNEERQSEGLLKLLSRILGEKIDLDDLRAVYDLHMAEKVYQQRTTINQTVWETHHTEIEKLISFVVEQQFSSWELVRLSVGLFPPEVLQHIQKSVLSESKKLAIYNGDRIFFQSILKFFGAPIKLNTERMPNTLSIEIFKNKTLPSHSASSPSQYFVRFEYDLPVICGGCGEGIKRDGNETVYGLDDFLHFLEKENEMNWWKECAAVVEALEVPTVSSELLDTCAIGVLGGLSLFFGFKIINYLTQEKPRKKRN
;
A
#
# COMPACT_ATOMS: atom_id res chain seq x y z
N LEU A 1 20.91 6.50 31.19
CA LEU A 1 19.81 5.52 31.28
C LEU A 1 20.36 4.23 31.89
N PRO A 2 19.53 3.39 32.53
CA PRO A 2 19.96 2.07 32.98
C PRO A 2 20.61 1.31 31.82
N TYR A 3 21.64 0.50 32.09
CA TYR A 3 22.27 -0.41 31.13
C TYR A 3 22.89 0.23 29.88
N GLY A 4 23.25 1.53 29.92
CA GLY A 4 23.91 2.19 28.79
C GLY A 4 23.01 2.42 27.58
N VAL A 5 21.69 2.36 27.75
CA VAL A 5 20.74 2.68 26.67
C VAL A 5 20.93 4.14 26.26
N GLN A 6 20.90 4.40 24.95
CA GLN A 6 20.86 5.75 24.38
C GLN A 6 19.48 5.96 23.74
N PRO A 7 18.74 7.00 24.11
CA PRO A 7 17.44 7.26 23.50
C PRO A 7 17.67 7.76 22.07
N VAL A 8 16.98 7.16 21.12
CA VAL A 8 16.91 7.61 19.72
C VAL A 8 15.52 8.18 19.48
N PRO A 9 15.39 9.43 19.01
CA PRO A 9 14.08 10.01 18.76
C PRO A 9 13.40 9.27 17.60
N ILE A 10 12.12 8.94 17.79
CA ILE A 10 11.24 8.40 16.75
C ILE A 10 10.21 9.47 16.44
N PHE A 11 10.25 9.98 15.21
CA PHE A 11 9.27 10.94 14.73
C PHE A 11 8.06 10.17 14.18
N THR A 12 6.86 10.67 14.48
CA THR A 12 5.60 10.06 14.05
C THR A 12 4.58 11.15 13.83
N GLU A 13 3.70 10.93 12.87
CA GLU A 13 2.54 11.77 12.59
C GLU A 13 1.26 10.96 12.82
N ARG A 14 0.13 11.65 12.98
CA ARG A 14 -1.16 10.95 13.07
C ARG A 14 -1.48 10.32 11.71
N LYS A 15 -2.09 9.15 11.72
CA LYS A 15 -2.45 8.41 10.49
C LYS A 15 -3.23 9.25 9.48
N ASP A 16 -4.08 10.17 9.94
CA ASP A 16 -4.90 11.04 9.09
C ASP A 16 -4.16 12.24 8.48
N GLY A 17 -2.96 12.56 8.99
CA GLY A 17 -2.08 13.60 8.46
C GLY A 17 -0.83 13.06 7.76
N ASP A 18 -0.48 11.80 8.01
CA ASP A 18 0.73 11.18 7.47
C ASP A 18 0.56 10.82 5.98
N GLY A 19 1.00 11.74 5.12
CA GLY A 19 1.01 11.55 3.67
C GLY A 19 2.19 10.70 3.16
N VAL A 20 3.16 10.38 4.01
CA VAL A 20 4.39 9.66 3.62
C VAL A 20 4.19 8.16 3.82
N VAL A 21 3.95 7.72 5.06
CA VAL A 21 3.84 6.31 5.42
C VAL A 21 2.40 5.80 5.26
N PHE A 22 1.42 6.64 5.59
CA PHE A 22 -0.01 6.29 5.52
C PHE A 22 -0.76 7.06 4.42
N GLY A 23 -0.04 7.57 3.41
CA GLY A 23 -0.65 8.34 2.32
C GLY A 23 -1.84 7.60 1.68
N TYR A 24 -1.71 6.30 1.47
CA TYR A 24 -2.76 5.45 0.92
C TYR A 24 -4.10 5.48 1.69
N LEU A 25 -4.12 5.82 2.99
CA LEU A 25 -5.35 5.94 3.79
C LEU A 25 -6.07 7.28 3.60
N ASN A 26 -5.33 8.31 3.19
CA ASN A 26 -5.81 9.70 3.15
C ASN A 26 -6.17 10.16 1.73
N CYS A 27 -6.38 9.21 0.81
CA CYS A 27 -6.56 9.50 -0.60
C CYS A 27 -7.93 9.06 -1.12
N ARG A 28 -8.88 10.00 -1.23
CA ARG A 28 -10.23 9.72 -1.74
C ARG A 28 -10.23 9.20 -3.17
N ARG A 29 -9.33 9.69 -4.03
CA ARG A 29 -9.18 9.17 -5.40
C ARG A 29 -8.79 7.69 -5.41
N LEU A 30 -7.86 7.30 -4.54
CA LEU A 30 -7.45 5.90 -4.39
C LEU A 30 -8.62 5.02 -3.94
N ASP A 31 -9.41 5.48 -2.96
CA ASP A 31 -10.62 4.77 -2.52
C ASP A 31 -11.62 4.53 -3.67
N ILE A 32 -11.81 5.53 -4.53
CA ILE A 32 -12.71 5.42 -5.70
C ILE A 32 -12.16 4.38 -6.68
N LEU A 33 -10.87 4.45 -7.01
CA LEU A 33 -10.23 3.51 -7.93
C LEU A 33 -10.28 2.08 -7.39
N GLN A 34 -10.05 1.88 -6.08
CA GLN A 34 -10.16 0.58 -5.45
C GLN A 34 -11.58 0.02 -5.48
N ARG A 35 -12.61 0.85 -5.37
CA ARG A 35 -14.01 0.39 -5.56
C ARG A 35 -14.28 0.00 -7.01
N GLN A 36 -13.83 0.81 -7.97
CA GLN A 36 -13.96 0.50 -9.40
C GLN A 36 -13.25 -0.82 -9.78
N LEU A 37 -12.12 -1.12 -9.15
CA LEU A 37 -11.43 -2.40 -9.32
C LEU A 37 -12.29 -3.59 -8.89
N ARG A 38 -13.04 -3.47 -7.80
CA ARG A 38 -13.94 -4.53 -7.31
C ARG A 38 -15.10 -4.79 -8.29
N ASP A 39 -15.55 -3.74 -8.97
CA ASP A 39 -16.57 -3.83 -10.01
C ASP A 39 -16.03 -4.36 -11.36
N HIS A 40 -14.70 -4.44 -11.52
CA HIS A 40 -14.10 -4.93 -12.74
C HIS A 40 -14.41 -6.42 -12.98
N GLU A 41 -14.59 -6.81 -14.25
CA GLU A 41 -14.99 -8.17 -14.61
C GLU A 41 -14.03 -9.23 -14.07
N LYS A 42 -12.71 -8.95 -14.15
CA LYS A 42 -11.67 -9.84 -13.63
C LYS A 42 -11.83 -10.14 -12.14
N TRP A 43 -12.13 -9.13 -11.32
CA TRP A 43 -12.38 -9.29 -9.89
C TRP A 43 -13.63 -10.12 -9.63
N ARG A 44 -14.74 -9.76 -10.26
CA ARG A 44 -16.02 -10.48 -10.14
C ARG A 44 -15.94 -11.93 -10.64
N ASN A 45 -15.06 -12.22 -11.59
CA ASN A 45 -14.83 -13.58 -12.07
C ASN A 45 -14.05 -14.40 -11.05
N GLU A 46 -12.97 -13.86 -10.47
CA GLU A 46 -12.21 -14.56 -9.43
C GLU A 46 -13.07 -14.80 -8.18
N GLU A 47 -13.86 -13.80 -7.76
CA GLU A 47 -14.79 -13.94 -6.62
C GLU A 47 -15.82 -15.05 -6.86
N ARG A 48 -16.39 -15.15 -8.07
CA ARG A 48 -17.31 -16.22 -8.46
C ARG A 48 -16.65 -17.59 -8.48
N GLN A 49 -15.42 -17.69 -8.98
CA GLN A 49 -14.68 -18.95 -9.03
C GLN A 49 -14.33 -19.46 -7.63
N SER A 50 -14.07 -18.55 -6.68
CA SER A 50 -13.70 -18.88 -5.30
C SER A 50 -14.87 -18.83 -4.31
N GLU A 51 -16.11 -18.70 -4.78
CA GLU A 51 -17.30 -18.57 -3.94
C GLU A 51 -17.43 -19.71 -2.91
N GLY A 52 -17.07 -20.94 -3.30
CA GLY A 52 -17.11 -22.10 -2.40
C GLY A 52 -16.18 -21.95 -1.19
N LEU A 53 -14.93 -21.52 -1.42
CA LEU A 53 -13.94 -21.27 -0.38
C LEU A 53 -14.36 -20.09 0.50
N LEU A 54 -14.80 -18.98 -0.10
CA LEU A 54 -15.24 -17.79 0.63
C LEU A 54 -16.43 -18.10 1.56
N LYS A 55 -17.41 -18.89 1.09
CA LYS A 55 -18.53 -19.36 1.91
C LYS A 55 -18.09 -20.29 3.04
N LEU A 56 -17.11 -21.16 2.80
CA LEU A 56 -16.56 -22.04 3.82
C LEU A 56 -15.89 -21.23 4.93
N LEU A 57 -15.01 -20.30 4.57
CA LEU A 57 -14.33 -19.41 5.52
C LEU A 57 -15.32 -18.55 6.30
N SER A 58 -16.32 -17.98 5.61
CA SER A 58 -17.39 -17.21 6.24
C SER A 58 -18.14 -18.02 7.32
N ARG A 59 -18.42 -19.29 7.03
CA ARG A 59 -19.09 -20.18 8.00
C ARG A 59 -18.22 -20.47 9.22
N ILE A 60 -16.92 -20.66 9.02
CA ILE A 60 -15.97 -20.97 10.10
C ILE A 60 -15.79 -19.76 11.01
N LEU A 61 -15.62 -18.56 10.42
CA LEU A 61 -15.34 -17.33 11.16
C LEU A 61 -16.60 -16.65 11.70
N GLY A 62 -17.78 -16.99 11.18
CA GLY A 62 -19.06 -16.43 11.61
C GLY A 62 -19.34 -15.02 11.09
N GLU A 63 -18.60 -14.57 10.09
CA GLU A 63 -18.77 -13.28 9.41
C GLU A 63 -18.69 -13.46 7.89
N LYS A 64 -19.13 -12.46 7.13
CA LYS A 64 -19.01 -12.49 5.67
C LYS A 64 -17.54 -12.25 5.30
N ILE A 65 -16.93 -13.20 4.59
CA ILE A 65 -15.57 -13.12 4.07
C ILE A 65 -15.64 -12.92 2.56
N ASP A 66 -15.02 -11.84 2.08
CA ASP A 66 -14.77 -11.59 0.67
C ASP A 66 -13.28 -11.72 0.30
N LEU A 67 -12.92 -11.36 -0.94
CA LEU A 67 -11.54 -11.44 -1.40
C LEU A 67 -10.60 -10.51 -0.61
N ASP A 68 -11.05 -9.32 -0.20
CA ASP A 68 -10.23 -8.36 0.55
C ASP A 68 -9.91 -8.89 1.97
N ASP A 69 -10.84 -9.65 2.54
CA ASP A 69 -10.71 -10.22 3.89
C ASP A 69 -9.71 -11.39 3.96
N LEU A 70 -9.44 -12.07 2.84
CA LEU A 70 -8.60 -13.28 2.82
C LEU A 70 -7.22 -13.05 3.44
N ARG A 71 -6.67 -11.84 3.31
CA ARG A 71 -5.39 -11.51 3.93
C ARG A 71 -5.48 -11.48 5.46
N ALA A 72 -6.56 -10.91 6.02
CA ALA A 72 -6.78 -10.89 7.46
C ALA A 72 -7.00 -12.31 8.00
N VAL A 73 -7.72 -13.14 7.26
CA VAL A 73 -7.89 -14.57 7.57
C VAL A 73 -6.53 -15.29 7.62
N TYR A 74 -5.67 -15.02 6.64
CA TYR A 74 -4.33 -15.59 6.59
C TYR A 74 -3.45 -15.14 7.77
N ASP A 75 -3.41 -13.83 8.02
CA ASP A 75 -2.63 -13.24 9.10
C ASP A 75 -3.09 -13.76 10.48
N LEU A 76 -4.40 -13.90 10.68
CA LEU A 76 -4.99 -14.47 11.90
C LEU A 76 -4.52 -15.91 12.10
N HIS A 77 -4.65 -16.77 11.10
CA HIS A 77 -4.26 -18.16 11.22
C HIS A 77 -2.74 -18.32 11.47
N MET A 78 -1.91 -17.53 10.77
CA MET A 78 -0.47 -17.52 11.02
C MET A 78 -0.12 -17.05 12.44
N ALA A 79 -0.78 -16.00 12.94
CA ALA A 79 -0.59 -15.53 14.30
C ALA A 79 -0.97 -16.61 15.32
N GLU A 80 -2.11 -17.27 15.16
CA GLU A 80 -2.52 -18.38 16.02
C GLU A 80 -1.46 -19.50 16.04
N LYS A 81 -0.94 -19.87 14.87
CA LYS A 81 0.12 -20.88 14.72
C LYS A 81 1.42 -20.48 15.41
N VAL A 82 1.90 -19.25 15.20
CA VAL A 82 3.15 -18.73 15.78
C VAL A 82 3.08 -18.67 17.31
N TYR A 83 1.94 -18.23 17.85
CA TYR A 83 1.74 -18.12 19.30
C TYR A 83 1.17 -19.40 19.93
N GLN A 84 1.17 -20.52 19.20
CA GLN A 84 0.70 -21.83 19.66
C GLN A 84 -0.71 -21.79 20.27
N GLN A 85 -1.56 -20.93 19.73
CA GLN A 85 -2.96 -20.81 20.13
C GLN A 85 -3.81 -21.88 19.46
N ARG A 86 -5.01 -22.12 20.00
CA ARG A 86 -6.01 -22.94 19.33
C ARG A 86 -6.40 -22.24 18.03
N THR A 87 -6.21 -22.91 16.90
CA THR A 87 -6.54 -22.30 15.61
C THR A 87 -8.05 -22.26 15.39
N THR A 88 -8.54 -21.11 14.91
CA THR A 88 -9.95 -20.93 14.56
C THR A 88 -10.29 -21.73 13.31
N ILE A 89 -9.38 -21.73 12.32
CA ILE A 89 -9.45 -22.62 11.16
C ILE A 89 -8.74 -23.92 11.52
N ASN A 90 -9.45 -25.05 11.41
CA ASN A 90 -8.87 -26.37 11.65
C ASN A 90 -7.72 -26.64 10.67
N GLN A 91 -6.63 -27.23 11.17
CA GLN A 91 -5.43 -27.57 10.40
C GLN A 91 -5.72 -28.31 9.09
N THR A 92 -6.62 -29.30 9.09
CA THR A 92 -6.97 -30.05 7.87
C THR A 92 -7.64 -29.17 6.82
N VAL A 93 -8.51 -28.26 7.25
CA VAL A 93 -9.16 -27.30 6.35
C VAL A 93 -8.13 -26.32 5.80
N TRP A 94 -7.24 -25.82 6.67
CA TRP A 94 -6.16 -24.93 6.28
C TRP A 94 -5.24 -25.57 5.23
N GLU A 95 -4.70 -26.76 5.50
CA GLU A 95 -3.80 -27.47 4.58
C GLU A 95 -4.45 -27.75 3.21
N THR A 96 -5.76 -27.99 3.19
CA THR A 96 -6.51 -28.23 1.95
C THR A 96 -6.60 -26.97 1.07
N HIS A 97 -6.74 -25.79 1.69
CA HIS A 97 -7.05 -24.55 0.98
C HIS A 97 -5.93 -23.50 1.01
N HIS A 98 -4.83 -23.75 1.71
CA HIS A 98 -3.73 -22.79 1.91
C HIS A 98 -3.22 -22.21 0.59
N THR A 99 -2.89 -23.06 -0.37
CA THR A 99 -2.34 -22.63 -1.67
C THR A 99 -3.35 -21.77 -2.45
N GLU A 100 -4.64 -22.09 -2.35
CA GLU A 100 -5.70 -21.30 -2.99
C GLU A 100 -5.85 -19.94 -2.31
N ILE A 101 -5.83 -19.90 -0.98
CA ILE A 101 -5.85 -18.65 -0.20
C ILE A 101 -4.65 -17.77 -0.57
N GLU A 102 -3.44 -18.31 -0.63
CA GLU A 102 -2.26 -17.54 -1.04
C GLU A 102 -2.35 -17.01 -2.47
N LYS A 103 -2.86 -17.82 -3.39
CA LYS A 103 -3.09 -17.39 -4.78
C LYS A 103 -4.09 -16.24 -4.83
N LEU A 104 -5.18 -16.31 -4.07
CA LEU A 104 -6.19 -15.25 -4.05
C LEU A 104 -5.68 -13.97 -3.39
N ILE A 105 -4.88 -14.08 -2.32
CA ILE A 105 -4.20 -12.91 -1.73
C ILE A 105 -3.22 -12.31 -2.75
N SER A 106 -2.51 -13.13 -3.53
CA SER A 106 -1.60 -12.68 -4.60
C SER A 106 -2.38 -11.88 -5.63
N PHE A 107 -3.52 -12.42 -6.06
CA PHE A 107 -4.43 -11.76 -6.98
C PHE A 107 -4.87 -10.38 -6.45
N VAL A 108 -5.34 -10.31 -5.20
CA VAL A 108 -5.80 -9.05 -4.58
C VAL A 108 -4.68 -8.02 -4.57
N VAL A 109 -3.48 -8.39 -4.11
CA VAL A 109 -2.32 -7.50 -4.08
C VAL A 109 -1.92 -7.05 -5.49
N GLU A 110 -1.94 -7.94 -6.47
CA GLU A 110 -1.67 -7.58 -7.88
C GLU A 110 -2.72 -6.60 -8.42
N GLN A 111 -4.00 -6.78 -8.07
CA GLN A 111 -5.06 -5.88 -8.51
C GLN A 111 -4.95 -4.50 -7.83
N GLN A 112 -4.61 -4.45 -6.54
CA GLN A 112 -4.39 -3.20 -5.79
C GLN A 112 -3.30 -2.31 -6.41
N PHE A 113 -2.33 -2.91 -7.09
CA PHE A 113 -1.22 -2.22 -7.76
C PHE A 113 -1.20 -2.44 -9.28
N SER A 114 -2.39 -2.65 -9.88
CA SER A 114 -2.52 -3.03 -11.29
C SER A 114 -2.27 -1.89 -12.28
N SER A 115 -2.37 -0.64 -11.84
CA SER A 115 -2.13 0.55 -12.66
C SER A 115 -1.09 1.46 -12.03
N TRP A 116 -0.41 2.24 -12.85
CA TRP A 116 0.56 3.23 -12.37
C TRP A 116 -0.10 4.27 -11.46
N GLU A 117 -1.33 4.70 -11.77
CA GLU A 117 -2.10 5.63 -10.93
C GLU A 117 -2.32 5.07 -9.51
N LEU A 118 -2.71 3.80 -9.39
CA LEU A 118 -2.88 3.15 -8.08
C LEU A 118 -1.57 3.09 -7.30
N VAL A 119 -0.46 2.74 -7.96
CA VAL A 119 0.87 2.66 -7.33
C VAL A 119 1.30 4.04 -6.81
N ARG A 120 1.20 5.09 -7.65
CA ARG A 120 1.57 6.46 -7.29
C ARG A 120 0.74 7.02 -6.14
N LEU A 121 -0.57 6.82 -6.17
CA LEU A 121 -1.44 7.31 -5.10
C LEU A 121 -1.21 6.55 -3.78
N SER A 122 -0.88 5.25 -3.87
CA SER A 122 -0.59 4.42 -2.70
C SER A 122 0.75 4.77 -2.04
N VAL A 123 1.80 5.04 -2.84
CA VAL A 123 3.13 5.39 -2.30
C VAL A 123 3.15 6.81 -1.70
N GLY A 124 2.18 7.65 -2.05
CA GLY A 124 1.97 8.94 -1.39
C GLY A 124 3.09 9.95 -1.62
N LEU A 125 3.44 10.66 -0.55
CA LEU A 125 4.52 11.66 -0.51
C LEU A 125 5.89 11.03 -0.22
N PHE A 126 6.01 9.70 -0.22
CA PHE A 126 7.31 9.05 0.00
C PHE A 126 8.36 9.37 -1.08
N PRO A 127 8.06 9.31 -2.40
CA PRO A 127 9.05 9.67 -3.43
C PRO A 127 9.63 11.08 -3.28
N PRO A 128 8.84 12.16 -3.08
CA PRO A 128 9.41 13.49 -2.87
C PRO A 128 10.17 13.64 -1.56
N GLU A 129 9.78 12.93 -0.50
CA GLU A 129 10.55 12.91 0.76
C GLU A 129 11.93 12.28 0.54
N VAL A 130 11.99 11.15 -0.16
CA VAL A 130 13.26 10.50 -0.55
C VAL A 130 14.10 11.44 -1.41
N LEU A 131 13.53 12.05 -2.44
CA LEU A 131 14.21 13.03 -3.29
C LEU A 131 14.86 14.14 -2.46
N GLN A 132 14.10 14.73 -1.53
CA GLN A 132 14.57 15.81 -0.68
C GLN A 132 15.71 15.35 0.24
N HIS A 133 15.61 14.16 0.83
CA HIS A 133 16.68 13.59 1.65
C HIS A 133 17.97 13.39 0.87
N ILE A 134 17.86 12.89 -0.36
CA ILE A 134 19.01 12.63 -1.22
C ILE A 134 19.68 13.94 -1.61
N GLN A 135 18.91 14.90 -2.14
CA GLN A 135 19.42 16.21 -2.53
C GLN A 135 20.12 16.90 -1.35
N LYS A 136 19.50 16.90 -0.15
CA LYS A 136 20.12 17.44 1.06
C LYS A 136 21.42 16.71 1.43
N SER A 137 21.46 15.39 1.32
CA SER A 137 22.62 14.58 1.73
C SER A 137 23.80 14.75 0.75
N VAL A 138 23.52 14.81 -0.54
CA VAL A 138 24.52 15.04 -1.59
C VAL A 138 25.09 16.46 -1.49
N LEU A 139 24.25 17.47 -1.28
CA LEU A 139 24.68 18.87 -1.18
C LEU A 139 25.42 19.19 0.13
N SER A 140 25.06 18.56 1.25
CA SER A 140 25.64 18.86 2.55
C SER A 140 26.83 17.98 2.94
N GLU A 141 27.17 16.98 2.12
CA GLU A 141 28.13 15.90 2.44
C GLU A 141 27.91 15.20 3.80
N SER A 142 26.74 15.39 4.42
CA SER A 142 26.41 14.74 5.68
C SER A 142 25.81 13.36 5.42
N LYS A 143 26.47 12.31 5.93
CA LYS A 143 25.91 10.95 5.89
C LYS A 143 24.71 10.90 6.81
N LYS A 144 23.53 10.64 6.26
CA LYS A 144 22.28 10.48 7.01
C LYS A 144 21.65 9.13 6.69
N LEU A 145 21.31 8.40 7.73
CA LEU A 145 20.43 7.24 7.66
C LEU A 145 19.02 7.73 7.97
N ALA A 146 18.09 7.49 7.05
CA ALA A 146 16.66 7.68 7.28
C ALA A 146 16.00 6.30 7.35
N ILE A 147 15.19 6.07 8.39
CA ILE A 147 14.46 4.82 8.58
C ILE A 147 12.98 5.16 8.58
N TYR A 148 12.24 4.53 7.66
CA TYR A 148 10.79 4.61 7.58
C TYR A 148 10.21 3.31 8.09
N ASN A 149 9.40 3.39 9.13
CA ASN A 149 8.68 2.24 9.65
C ASN A 149 7.21 2.36 9.25
N GLY A 150 6.81 1.59 8.24
CA GLY A 150 5.42 1.53 7.77
C GLY A 150 4.87 0.12 7.79
N ASP A 151 3.58 0.03 7.50
CA ASP A 151 2.93 -1.27 7.40
C ASP A 151 3.19 -1.97 6.07
N ARG A 152 2.56 -3.14 5.92
CA ARG A 152 2.67 -3.97 4.73
C ARG A 152 2.18 -3.27 3.46
N ILE A 153 1.10 -2.49 3.51
CA ILE A 153 0.54 -1.83 2.31
C ILE A 153 1.52 -0.76 1.83
N PHE A 154 2.03 0.05 2.76
CA PHE A 154 3.09 1.00 2.48
C PHE A 154 4.30 0.32 1.84
N PHE A 155 4.82 -0.75 2.46
CA PHE A 155 5.98 -1.47 1.95
C PHE A 155 5.72 -2.07 0.55
N GLN A 156 4.59 -2.71 0.33
CA GLN A 156 4.19 -3.26 -0.96
C GLN A 156 4.05 -2.19 -2.05
N SER A 157 3.50 -1.02 -1.70
CA SER A 157 3.40 0.11 -2.62
C SER A 157 4.77 0.61 -3.07
N ILE A 158 5.74 0.68 -2.15
CA ILE A 158 7.12 1.07 -2.44
C ILE A 158 7.80 0.02 -3.34
N LEU A 159 7.65 -1.27 -3.01
CA LEU A 159 8.19 -2.34 -3.83
C LEU A 159 7.67 -2.23 -5.27
N LYS A 160 6.36 -2.02 -5.46
CA LYS A 160 5.78 -1.84 -6.79
C LYS A 160 6.26 -0.56 -7.47
N PHE A 161 6.37 0.54 -6.74
CA PHE A 161 6.87 1.80 -7.26
C PHE A 161 8.29 1.67 -7.83
N PHE A 162 9.19 0.96 -7.14
CA PHE A 162 10.55 0.71 -7.62
C PHE A 162 10.70 -0.55 -8.50
N GLY A 163 9.59 -1.17 -8.91
CA GLY A 163 9.61 -2.33 -9.81
C GLY A 163 10.15 -3.62 -9.18
N ALA A 164 10.11 -3.73 -7.86
CA ALA A 164 10.39 -4.96 -7.14
C ALA A 164 9.17 -5.90 -7.13
N PRO A 165 9.38 -7.23 -7.27
CA PRO A 165 8.29 -8.18 -7.14
C PRO A 165 7.78 -8.23 -5.69
N ILE A 166 6.46 -8.21 -5.52
CA ILE A 166 5.85 -8.52 -4.22
C ILE A 166 5.77 -10.03 -4.10
N LYS A 167 6.45 -10.60 -3.09
CA LYS A 167 6.21 -11.98 -2.67
C LYS A 167 5.30 -11.98 -1.45
N LEU A 168 4.31 -12.85 -1.50
CA LEU A 168 3.58 -13.30 -0.32
C LEU A 168 4.43 -14.40 0.32
N ASN A 169 5.48 -14.01 1.03
CA ASN A 169 6.20 -14.98 1.85
C ASN A 169 5.75 -14.83 3.30
N THR A 170 5.46 -15.97 3.92
CA THR A 170 4.54 -16.12 5.05
C THR A 170 5.24 -16.50 6.34
N GLU A 171 6.54 -16.75 6.27
CA GLU A 171 7.36 -17.10 7.43
C GLU A 171 8.48 -16.09 7.70
N ARG A 172 8.92 -15.35 6.67
CA ARG A 172 9.92 -14.27 6.76
C ARG A 172 9.68 -13.30 5.61
N MET A 173 8.87 -12.27 5.83
CA MET A 173 8.97 -11.11 4.95
C MET A 173 10.33 -10.47 5.20
N PRO A 174 11.22 -10.33 4.20
CA PRO A 174 12.24 -9.31 4.26
C PRO A 174 11.55 -7.97 4.44
N ASN A 175 11.64 -7.43 5.65
CA ASN A 175 10.92 -6.22 6.06
C ASN A 175 11.68 -4.94 5.72
N THR A 176 12.72 -5.04 4.91
CA THR A 176 13.61 -3.93 4.63
C THR A 176 13.91 -3.86 3.14
N LEU A 177 13.63 -2.70 2.56
CA LEU A 177 14.20 -2.26 1.30
C LEU A 177 15.18 -1.15 1.65
N SER A 178 16.46 -1.34 1.36
CA SER A 178 17.46 -0.28 1.50
C SER A 178 17.65 0.42 0.17
N ILE A 179 17.62 1.75 0.19
CA ILE A 179 18.01 2.60 -0.95
C ILE A 179 19.33 3.25 -0.56
N GLU A 180 20.41 2.79 -1.17
CA GLU A 180 21.76 3.19 -0.81
C GLU A 180 22.39 4.06 -1.87
N ILE A 181 23.07 5.12 -1.43
CA ILE A 181 23.78 6.03 -2.30
C ILE A 181 25.26 5.94 -2.00
N PHE A 182 26.05 5.69 -3.03
CA PHE A 182 27.50 5.59 -2.91
C PHE A 182 28.20 6.39 -3.99
N LYS A 183 29.35 6.96 -3.62
CA LYS A 183 30.23 7.70 -4.51
C LYS A 183 31.28 6.76 -5.10
N ASN A 184 31.41 6.72 -6.41
CA ASN A 184 32.47 5.97 -7.06
C ASN A 184 33.80 6.73 -6.92
N LYS A 185 34.76 6.14 -6.20
CA LYS A 185 36.08 6.75 -5.94
C LYS A 185 37.09 6.55 -7.06
N THR A 186 36.81 5.71 -8.06
CA THR A 186 37.77 5.36 -9.13
C THR A 186 37.70 6.27 -10.35
N LEU A 187 36.68 7.13 -10.47
CA LEU A 187 36.62 8.16 -11.51
C LEU A 187 37.40 9.40 -11.05
N PRO A 188 38.38 9.90 -11.83
CA PRO A 188 39.14 11.07 -11.44
C PRO A 188 38.21 12.28 -11.23
N SER A 189 38.33 12.88 -10.05
CA SER A 189 37.53 14.00 -9.58
C SER A 189 37.92 15.30 -10.28
N HIS A 190 37.59 15.42 -11.57
CA HIS A 190 37.56 16.70 -12.24
C HIS A 190 36.18 17.32 -11.98
N SER A 191 36.12 18.22 -10.99
CA SER A 191 34.93 18.80 -10.34
C SER A 191 34.37 17.98 -9.17
N ALA A 192 34.40 18.58 -7.99
CA ALA A 192 33.92 18.01 -6.72
C ALA A 192 32.39 18.01 -6.60
N SER A 193 31.66 18.37 -7.66
CA SER A 193 30.24 18.71 -7.61
C SER A 193 29.40 18.10 -8.75
N SER A 194 29.94 17.14 -9.50
CA SER A 194 29.17 16.46 -10.55
C SER A 194 28.43 15.25 -9.98
N PRO A 195 27.08 15.21 -10.03
CA PRO A 195 26.26 14.06 -9.63
C PRO A 195 26.62 12.74 -10.35
N SER A 196 27.26 12.85 -11.52
CA SER A 196 27.74 11.73 -12.35
C SER A 196 28.76 10.79 -11.69
N GLN A 197 29.16 11.05 -10.44
CA GLN A 197 30.01 10.16 -9.63
C GLN A 197 29.22 9.31 -8.63
N TYR A 198 27.92 9.55 -8.46
CA TYR A 198 27.09 8.86 -7.49
C TYR A 198 26.18 7.84 -8.16
N PHE A 199 25.95 6.75 -7.43
CA PHE A 199 25.11 5.65 -7.88
C PHE A 199 24.14 5.28 -6.77
N VAL A 200 23.00 4.72 -7.19
CA VAL A 200 21.97 4.19 -6.32
C VAL A 200 21.93 2.67 -6.43
N ARG A 201 21.86 2.01 -5.28
CA ARG A 201 21.65 0.57 -5.15
C ARG A 201 20.39 0.32 -4.34
N PHE A 202 19.62 -0.68 -4.75
CA PHE A 202 18.54 -1.23 -3.97
C PHE A 202 18.98 -2.56 -3.36
N GLU A 203 18.83 -2.69 -2.05
CA GLU A 203 19.02 -3.96 -1.35
C GLU A 203 17.67 -4.48 -0.88
N TYR A 204 17.29 -5.64 -1.43
CA TYR A 204 16.09 -6.38 -1.11
C TYR A 204 16.34 -7.85 -1.48
N ASP A 205 15.66 -8.80 -0.82
CA ASP A 205 15.85 -10.23 -1.08
C ASP A 205 15.57 -10.65 -2.53
N LEU A 206 14.81 -9.81 -3.27
CA LEU A 206 14.50 -10.03 -4.67
C LEU A 206 15.07 -8.92 -5.53
N PRO A 207 15.43 -9.22 -6.80
CA PRO A 207 15.91 -8.19 -7.72
C PRO A 207 14.92 -7.04 -7.85
N VAL A 208 15.41 -5.82 -7.63
CA VAL A 208 14.67 -4.59 -7.86
C VAL A 208 15.05 -4.07 -9.24
N ILE A 209 14.07 -3.97 -10.14
CA ILE A 209 14.28 -3.43 -11.48
C ILE A 209 13.52 -2.11 -11.57
N CYS A 210 14.20 -1.01 -11.27
CA CYS A 210 13.61 0.31 -11.36
C CYS A 210 13.42 0.73 -12.83
N GLY A 211 12.20 0.53 -13.36
CA GLY A 211 11.87 0.83 -14.75
C GLY A 211 11.97 2.31 -15.15
N GLY A 212 12.03 3.22 -14.17
CA GLY A 212 12.22 4.65 -14.40
C GLY A 212 13.66 5.16 -14.24
N CYS A 213 14.56 4.36 -13.68
CA CYS A 213 15.91 4.78 -13.28
C CYS A 213 16.96 4.67 -14.40
N GLY A 214 16.54 4.58 -15.67
CA GLY A 214 17.44 4.33 -16.80
C GLY A 214 17.95 2.88 -16.90
N GLU A 215 18.97 2.66 -17.73
CA GLU A 215 19.58 1.34 -17.90
C GLU A 215 20.40 0.97 -16.66
N GLY A 216 19.96 -0.06 -15.94
CA GLY A 216 20.69 -0.58 -14.79
C GLY A 216 22.06 -1.13 -15.19
N ILE A 217 23.11 -0.67 -14.52
CA ILE A 217 24.48 -1.12 -14.74
C ILE A 217 24.71 -2.37 -13.89
N LYS A 218 25.01 -3.49 -14.54
CA LYS A 218 25.39 -4.71 -13.82
C LYS A 218 26.81 -4.60 -13.29
N ARG A 219 26.98 -4.78 -11.99
CA ARG A 219 28.28 -4.94 -11.32
C ARG A 219 28.53 -6.41 -10.96
N ASP A 220 29.79 -6.73 -10.68
CA ASP A 220 30.24 -8.07 -10.32
C ASP A 220 29.30 -8.70 -9.29
N GLY A 221 28.76 -9.89 -9.59
CA GLY A 221 27.84 -10.60 -8.69
C GLY A 221 26.34 -10.36 -8.91
N ASN A 222 25.90 -9.98 -10.12
CA ASN A 222 24.49 -9.73 -10.49
C ASN A 222 23.84 -8.52 -9.81
N GLU A 223 24.62 -7.66 -9.17
CA GLU A 223 24.12 -6.43 -8.58
C GLU A 223 23.76 -5.42 -9.68
N THR A 224 22.59 -4.81 -9.59
CA THR A 224 22.17 -3.74 -10.50
C THR A 224 22.26 -2.41 -9.78
N VAL A 225 23.01 -1.47 -10.35
CA VAL A 225 23.16 -0.11 -9.82
C VAL A 225 22.70 0.90 -10.86
N TYR A 226 22.17 2.03 -10.40
CA TYR A 226 21.61 3.09 -11.25
C TYR A 226 22.41 4.38 -11.09
N GLY A 227 22.51 5.18 -12.15
CA GLY A 227 23.08 6.53 -12.04
C GLY A 227 22.22 7.37 -11.10
N LEU A 228 22.85 8.18 -10.24
CA LEU A 228 22.08 9.04 -9.34
C LEU A 228 21.23 10.05 -10.11
N ASP A 229 21.74 10.61 -11.22
CA ASP A 229 20.99 11.56 -12.05
C ASP A 229 19.70 10.96 -12.62
N ASP A 230 19.77 9.75 -13.18
CA ASP A 230 18.59 9.06 -13.72
C ASP A 230 17.57 8.74 -12.61
N PHE A 231 18.06 8.35 -11.43
CA PHE A 231 17.20 8.11 -10.28
C PHE A 231 16.51 9.39 -9.78
N LEU A 232 17.25 10.49 -9.69
CA LEU A 232 16.68 11.78 -9.28
C LEU A 232 15.66 12.28 -10.31
N HIS A 233 15.98 12.17 -11.60
CA HIS A 233 15.05 12.53 -12.67
C HIS A 233 13.75 11.72 -12.60
N PHE A 234 13.85 10.41 -12.33
CA PHE A 234 12.68 9.57 -12.07
C PHE A 234 11.84 10.10 -10.90
N LEU A 235 12.46 10.35 -9.74
CA LEU A 235 11.74 10.85 -8.57
C LEU A 235 11.15 12.25 -8.80
N GLU A 236 11.83 13.13 -9.53
CA GLU A 236 11.37 14.47 -9.88
C GLU A 236 10.13 14.42 -10.76
N LYS A 237 10.14 13.57 -11.80
CA LYS A 237 8.97 13.33 -12.65
C LYS A 237 7.77 12.84 -11.84
N GLU A 238 8.01 11.98 -10.85
CA GLU A 238 6.95 11.51 -9.97
C GLU A 238 6.49 12.56 -8.95
N ASN A 239 7.35 13.52 -8.60
CA ASN A 239 7.03 14.68 -7.74
C ASN A 239 6.23 15.79 -8.45
N GLU A 240 6.17 15.81 -9.78
CA GLU A 240 5.29 16.75 -10.51
C GLU A 240 3.80 16.52 -10.18
N MET A 241 3.48 15.35 -9.62
CA MET A 241 2.17 15.03 -9.08
C MET A 241 1.87 15.85 -7.81
N ASN A 242 0.87 16.71 -7.86
CA ASN A 242 0.33 17.29 -6.64
C ASN A 242 -0.60 16.27 -5.97
N TRP A 243 0.00 15.37 -5.18
CA TRP A 243 -0.71 14.25 -4.53
C TRP A 243 -1.97 14.70 -3.79
N TRP A 244 -1.88 15.80 -3.02
CA TRP A 244 -3.04 16.36 -2.31
C TRP A 244 -4.17 16.76 -3.25
N LYS A 245 -3.85 17.40 -4.38
CA LYS A 245 -4.84 17.81 -5.37
C LYS A 245 -5.46 16.59 -6.06
N GLU A 246 -4.66 15.59 -6.42
CA GLU A 246 -5.15 14.37 -7.07
C GLU A 246 -6.02 13.53 -6.11
N CYS A 247 -5.62 13.43 -4.85
CA CYS A 247 -6.40 12.74 -3.82
C CYS A 247 -7.69 13.48 -3.46
N ALA A 248 -7.71 14.82 -3.54
CA ALA A 248 -8.92 15.62 -3.34
C ALA A 248 -9.84 15.63 -4.56
N ALA A 249 -9.34 15.30 -5.76
CA ALA A 249 -10.12 15.33 -6.99
C ALA A 249 -11.28 14.31 -6.92
N VAL A 250 -12.50 14.83 -6.87
CA VAL A 250 -13.68 14.05 -7.23
C VAL A 250 -13.66 13.94 -8.75
N VAL A 251 -13.61 12.74 -9.29
CA VAL A 251 -13.91 12.55 -10.70
C VAL A 251 -15.39 12.86 -10.88
N GLU A 252 -15.69 14.11 -11.27
CA GLU A 252 -17.02 14.56 -11.72
C GLU A 252 -17.41 13.97 -13.09
N ALA A 253 -16.63 13.02 -13.63
CA ALA A 253 -16.86 12.44 -14.95
C ALA A 253 -17.06 10.93 -14.87
N LEU A 254 -18.23 10.51 -14.41
CA LEU A 254 -18.89 9.29 -14.86
C LEU A 254 -20.38 9.62 -15.01
N GLU A 255 -20.69 10.46 -16.00
CA GLU A 255 -21.97 10.34 -16.70
C GLU A 255 -22.01 8.92 -17.27
N VAL A 256 -22.68 8.03 -16.53
CA VAL A 256 -23.25 6.83 -17.14
C VAL A 256 -24.05 7.34 -18.33
N PRO A 257 -23.84 6.85 -19.57
CA PRO A 257 -24.74 7.21 -20.65
C PRO A 257 -26.12 6.77 -20.21
N THR A 258 -26.98 7.74 -19.91
CA THR A 258 -28.41 7.52 -19.78
C THR A 258 -28.83 6.91 -21.11
N VAL A 259 -29.08 5.61 -21.10
CA VAL A 259 -29.83 4.94 -22.17
C VAL A 259 -31.10 5.79 -22.35
N SER A 260 -31.23 6.38 -23.53
CA SER A 260 -32.37 7.23 -23.86
C SER A 260 -33.65 6.46 -23.58
N SER A 261 -34.52 7.07 -22.77
CA SER A 261 -35.83 6.56 -22.38
C SER A 261 -36.84 6.63 -23.53
N GLU A 262 -36.48 6.14 -24.71
CA GLU A 262 -37.39 5.96 -25.85
C GLU A 262 -37.57 4.46 -26.08
N LEU A 263 -38.31 3.82 -25.17
CA LEU A 263 -39.04 2.56 -25.36
C LEU A 263 -39.54 2.12 -23.98
N LEU A 264 -40.57 2.78 -23.44
CA LEU A 264 -41.46 2.21 -22.42
C LEU A 264 -42.70 3.12 -22.25
N ASP A 265 -43.29 3.54 -23.36
CA ASP A 265 -44.67 4.00 -23.40
C ASP A 265 -45.52 2.90 -24.02
N THR A 266 -45.95 1.95 -23.18
CA THR A 266 -47.20 1.17 -23.30
C THR A 266 -47.21 0.04 -22.28
N CYS A 267 -47.74 0.32 -21.09
CA CYS A 267 -48.71 -0.52 -20.36
C CYS A 267 -48.80 -0.01 -18.92
N ALA A 268 -49.68 0.96 -18.71
CA ALA A 268 -50.31 1.13 -17.42
C ALA A 268 -51.17 -0.12 -17.12
N ILE A 269 -51.08 -0.66 -15.91
CA ILE A 269 -52.20 -0.87 -14.98
C ILE A 269 -51.70 -1.73 -13.81
N GLY A 270 -51.64 -1.10 -12.64
CA GLY A 270 -52.26 -1.65 -11.43
C GLY A 270 -51.45 -2.58 -10.54
N VAL A 271 -51.55 -2.27 -9.24
CA VAL A 271 -51.61 -3.20 -8.10
C VAL A 271 -50.34 -3.30 -7.23
N LEU A 272 -50.42 -2.55 -6.13
CA LEU A 272 -50.06 -2.88 -4.74
C LEU A 272 -48.67 -3.46 -4.42
N GLY A 273 -47.96 -2.74 -3.54
CA GLY A 273 -47.36 -3.40 -2.38
C GLY A 273 -45.95 -2.96 -2.01
N GLY A 274 -45.84 -2.23 -0.90
CA GLY A 274 -44.85 -2.58 0.12
C GLY A 274 -43.55 -1.80 0.18
N LEU A 275 -43.46 -0.98 1.24
CA LEU A 275 -42.28 -0.79 2.09
C LEU A 275 -41.01 -0.22 1.43
N SER A 276 -40.81 1.08 1.61
CA SER A 276 -39.46 1.67 1.65
C SER A 276 -39.25 2.31 3.02
N LEU A 277 -38.49 1.60 3.85
CA LEU A 277 -37.96 2.04 5.14
C LEU A 277 -37.00 3.23 4.91
N PHE A 278 -37.31 4.35 5.56
CA PHE A 278 -36.38 5.46 5.76
C PHE A 278 -35.23 4.99 6.65
N PHE A 279 -33.99 4.96 6.13
CA PHE A 279 -32.80 4.98 6.97
C PHE A 279 -32.30 6.41 7.11
N GLY A 280 -32.80 7.10 8.15
CA GLY A 280 -32.16 8.28 8.69
C GLY A 280 -31.09 7.86 9.71
N PHE A 281 -29.83 8.22 9.48
CA PHE A 281 -28.79 8.05 10.48
C PHE A 281 -28.79 9.23 11.46
N LYS A 282 -29.04 8.90 12.73
CA LYS A 282 -28.96 9.78 13.89
C LYS A 282 -27.55 9.65 14.48
N ILE A 283 -26.74 10.69 14.35
CA ILE A 283 -25.44 10.80 15.04
C ILE A 283 -25.72 11.16 16.51
N ILE A 284 -25.41 10.25 17.44
CA ILE A 284 -25.43 10.51 18.87
C ILE A 284 -24.00 10.86 19.30
N ASN A 285 -23.77 12.13 19.63
CA ASN A 285 -22.57 12.61 20.29
C ASN A 285 -22.55 12.12 21.75
N TYR A 286 -21.55 11.33 22.13
CA TYR A 286 -21.14 11.19 23.52
C TYR A 286 -19.89 12.04 23.77
N LEU A 287 -20.11 13.25 24.28
CA LEU A 287 -19.11 14.04 24.98
C LEU A 287 -19.04 13.52 26.41
N THR A 288 -18.03 12.72 26.75
CA THR A 288 -17.67 12.47 28.14
C THR A 288 -16.52 13.39 28.55
N GLN A 289 -16.87 14.41 29.32
CA GLN A 289 -15.95 15.23 30.09
C GLN A 289 -15.33 14.38 31.21
N GLU A 290 -14.01 14.21 31.20
CA GLU A 290 -13.29 13.71 32.37
C GLU A 290 -13.15 14.80 33.43
N LYS A 291 -13.58 14.48 34.66
CA LYS A 291 -13.35 15.29 35.87
C LYS A 291 -11.91 15.10 36.38
N PRO A 292 -11.28 16.14 36.96
CA PRO A 292 -9.95 16.02 37.55
C PRO A 292 -9.98 15.19 38.85
N ARG A 293 -9.09 14.20 38.94
CA ARG A 293 -8.84 13.43 40.18
C ARG A 293 -8.16 14.31 41.23
N LYS A 294 -8.76 14.36 42.42
CA LYS A 294 -8.21 14.96 43.65
C LYS A 294 -6.93 14.23 44.08
N LYS A 295 -5.92 15.00 44.48
CA LYS A 295 -4.78 14.57 45.30
C LYS A 295 -5.27 14.04 46.64
N ARG A 296 -4.69 12.93 47.12
CA ARG A 296 -4.71 12.56 48.54
C ARG A 296 -3.28 12.76 49.08
N ASN A 297 -3.26 13.35 50.28
CA ASN A 297 -2.09 13.59 51.13
C ASN A 297 -1.35 12.29 51.46
#